data_AF-A0A0F9CJ05-F1
#
_entry.id   AF-A0A0F9CJ05-F1
#
_cell.length_a   1.000
_cell.length_b   1.000
_cell.length_c   1.000
_cell.angle_alpha   90.00
_cell.angle_beta   90.00
_cell.angle_gamma   90.00
#
_symmetry.space_group_name_H-M   'P 1'
#
loop_
_entity.id
_entity.type
_entity.pdbx_description
1 polymer ?
#
loop_
_entity_poly.entity_id
_entity_poly.type
_entity_poly.pdbx_seq_one_letter_code
_entity_poly.pdbx_strand_id
1 'polypeptide(L)'
;MNGFETFWQAYPQKQGRDKAEESWRKKTKGVPIEAILAGITKWAASQKWAEGFIPLPATWLNQGRWKDDPEQARQISSSAHKTALAAKRLIERKEGESGGG
;
A
#
# COMPACT_ATOMS: atom_id res chain seq x y z
N MET A 1 -2.70 -10.59 -18.39
CA MET A 1 -3.25 -9.57 -17.48
C MET A 1 -2.31 -9.43 -16.30
N ASN A 2 -1.75 -8.25 -16.07
CA ASN A 2 -0.74 -8.03 -15.03
C ASN A 2 -1.44 -7.87 -13.68
N GLY A 3 -1.26 -8.83 -12.77
CA GLY A 3 -1.92 -8.77 -11.47
C GLY A 3 -1.60 -7.52 -10.64
N PHE A 4 -0.44 -6.91 -10.87
CA PHE A 4 -0.08 -5.62 -10.27
C PHE A 4 -1.03 -4.49 -10.67
N GLU A 5 -1.51 -4.46 -11.91
CA GLU A 5 -2.37 -3.39 -12.41
C GLU A 5 -3.75 -3.45 -11.77
N THR A 6 -4.31 -4.65 -11.63
CA THR A 6 -5.56 -4.87 -10.89
C THR A 6 -5.43 -4.44 -9.43
N PHE A 7 -4.33 -4.82 -8.77
CA PHE A 7 -4.00 -4.36 -7.43
C PHE A 7 -3.90 -2.82 -7.36
N TRP A 8 -3.19 -2.21 -8.31
CA TRP A 8 -2.98 -0.77 -8.37
C TRP A 8 -4.28 0.01 -8.59
N GLN A 9 -5.20 -0.54 -9.38
CA GLN A 9 -6.52 0.08 -9.59
C GLN A 9 -7.42 -0.03 -8.37
N ALA A 10 -7.38 -1.16 -7.65
CA ALA A 10 -8.17 -1.41 -6.45
C ALA A 10 -7.68 -0.60 -5.24
N TYR A 11 -6.39 -0.25 -5.18
CA TYR A 11 -5.84 0.47 -4.04
C TYR A 11 -6.27 1.96 -4.05
N PRO A 12 -6.83 2.50 -2.95
CA PRO A 12 -7.34 3.87 -2.92
C PRO A 12 -6.23 4.93 -3.04
N GLN A 13 -5.03 4.66 -2.52
CA GLN A 13 -3.88 5.57 -2.59
C GLN A 13 -2.77 5.07 -3.53
N LYS A 14 -2.74 5.62 -4.74
CA LYS A 14 -1.84 5.20 -5.83
C LYS A 14 -0.54 5.98 -5.80
N GLN A 15 0.37 5.60 -4.90
CA GLN A 15 1.60 6.36 -4.66
C GLN A 15 2.85 5.47 -4.62
N GLY A 16 3.93 5.92 -5.26
CA GLY A 16 5.20 5.18 -5.32
C GLY A 16 5.11 3.89 -6.15
N ARG A 17 4.62 3.98 -7.39
CA ARG A 17 4.39 2.83 -8.30
C ARG A 17 5.62 1.94 -8.45
N ASP A 18 6.79 2.53 -8.66
CA ASP A 18 8.06 1.81 -8.88
C ASP A 18 8.43 0.90 -7.68
N LYS A 19 8.37 1.46 -6.46
CA LYS A 19 8.61 0.69 -5.23
C LYS A 19 7.51 -0.34 -4.97
N ALA A 20 6.27 -0.03 -5.33
CA ALA A 20 5.15 -0.95 -5.18
C ALA A 20 5.30 -2.15 -6.13
N GLU A 21 5.74 -1.93 -7.37
CA GLU A 21 5.99 -2.98 -8.35
C GLU A 21 7.16 -3.88 -7.93
N GLU A 22 8.25 -3.30 -7.44
CA GLU A 22 9.37 -4.08 -6.92
C GLU A 22 8.93 -4.96 -5.73
N SER A 23 8.19 -4.37 -4.79
CA SER A 23 7.67 -5.07 -3.62
C SER A 23 6.67 -6.14 -4.01
N TRP A 24 5.80 -5.85 -4.98
CA TRP A 24 4.85 -6.80 -5.56
C TRP A 24 5.60 -8.02 -6.08
N ARG A 25 6.54 -7.83 -7.01
CA ARG A 25 7.27 -8.94 -7.62
C ARG A 25 8.01 -9.80 -6.59
N LYS A 26 8.53 -9.19 -5.52
CA LYS A 26 9.23 -9.91 -4.42
C LYS A 26 8.27 -10.66 -3.50
N LYS A 27 7.13 -10.06 -3.14
CA LYS A 27 6.26 -10.53 -2.06
C LYS A 27 5.06 -11.35 -2.54
N THR A 28 4.63 -11.18 -3.78
CA THR A 28 3.47 -11.86 -4.37
C THR A 28 3.87 -13.05 -5.24
N LYS A 29 5.17 -13.39 -5.27
CA LYS A 29 5.68 -14.58 -5.97
C LYS A 29 5.01 -15.84 -5.41
N GLY A 30 4.15 -16.46 -6.20
CA GLY A 30 3.38 -17.64 -5.80
C GLY A 30 2.16 -17.36 -4.92
N VAL A 31 1.76 -16.09 -4.77
CA VAL A 31 0.55 -15.69 -4.03
C VAL A 31 -0.57 -15.42 -5.03
N PRO A 32 -1.77 -16.01 -4.87
CA PRO A 32 -2.90 -15.69 -5.73
C PRO A 32 -3.31 -14.24 -5.53
N ILE A 33 -3.53 -13.53 -6.65
CA ILE A 33 -3.95 -12.13 -6.63
C ILE A 33 -5.24 -11.93 -5.82
N GLU A 34 -6.15 -12.90 -5.90
CA GLU A 34 -7.44 -12.86 -5.19
C GLU A 34 -7.24 -12.74 -3.68
N ALA A 35 -6.23 -13.41 -3.10
CA ALA A 35 -5.92 -13.27 -1.68
C ALA A 35 -5.44 -11.85 -1.34
N ILE A 36 -4.72 -11.22 -2.25
CA ILE A 36 -4.24 -9.85 -2.07
C ILE A 36 -5.40 -8.85 -2.17
N LEU A 37 -6.26 -9.01 -3.17
CA LEU A 37 -7.46 -8.17 -3.36
C LEU A 37 -8.42 -8.33 -2.18
N ALA A 38 -8.65 -9.55 -1.70
CA ALA A 38 -9.43 -9.81 -0.50
C ALA A 38 -8.85 -9.08 0.72
N GLY A 39 -7.52 -9.07 0.85
CA GLY A 39 -6.81 -8.26 1.85
C GLY A 39 -7.13 -6.76 1.72
N ILE A 40 -7.08 -6.19 0.53
CA ILE A 40 -7.44 -4.79 0.31
C ILE A 40 -8.87 -4.53 0.75
N THR A 41 -9.83 -5.37 0.35
CA THR A 41 -11.24 -5.20 0.71
C THR A 41 -11.44 -5.21 2.23
N LYS A 42 -10.78 -6.14 2.94
CA LYS A 42 -10.80 -6.19 4.41
C LYS A 42 -10.23 -4.92 5.04
N TRP A 43 -9.06 -4.49 4.59
CA TRP A 43 -8.41 -3.29 5.10
C TRP A 43 -9.20 -2.01 4.75
N ALA A 44 -9.84 -1.96 3.58
CA ALA A 44 -10.71 -0.87 3.15
C ALA A 44 -11.99 -0.77 3.96
N ALA A 45 -12.52 -1.90 4.44
CA ALA A 45 -13.64 -1.93 5.37
C ALA A 45 -13.23 -1.53 6.81
N SER A 46 -11.94 -1.41 7.11
CA SER A 46 -11.46 -1.05 8.44
C SER A 46 -11.61 0.45 8.71
N GLN A 47 -11.99 0.79 9.95
CA GLN A 47 -12.16 2.17 10.41
C GLN A 47 -10.89 3.00 10.20
N LYS A 48 -9.69 2.41 10.35
CA LYS A 48 -8.41 3.12 10.12
C LYS A 48 -8.26 3.64 8.69
N TRP A 49 -8.65 2.86 7.68
CA TRP A 49 -8.61 3.34 6.28
C TRP A 49 -9.72 4.37 6.02
N ALA A 50 -10.89 4.18 6.64
CA ALA A 50 -11.98 5.16 6.57
C ALA A 50 -11.59 6.51 7.21
N GLU A 51 -10.79 6.50 8.28
CA GLU A 51 -10.21 7.68 8.92
C GLU A 51 -9.05 8.30 8.11
N GLY A 52 -8.67 7.70 6.98
CA GLY A 52 -7.62 8.21 6.09
C GLY A 52 -6.21 7.71 6.41
N PHE A 53 -6.03 6.77 7.34
CA PHE A 53 -4.73 6.16 7.62
C PHE A 53 -4.40 5.01 6.65
N ILE A 54 -4.26 5.36 5.38
CA ILE A 54 -3.96 4.41 4.31
C ILE A 54 -2.42 4.32 4.16
N PRO A 55 -1.80 3.14 4.35
CA PRO A 55 -0.37 2.97 4.13
C PRO A 55 -0.05 2.98 2.64
N LEU A 56 1.22 3.21 2.29
CA LEU A 56 1.66 3.08 0.90
C LEU A 56 1.51 1.62 0.40
N PRO A 57 1.17 1.41 -0.88
CA PRO A 57 1.01 0.06 -1.44
C PRO A 57 2.29 -0.78 -1.29
N ALA A 58 3.47 -0.17 -1.49
CA ALA A 58 4.76 -0.85 -1.29
C ALA A 58 4.96 -1.35 0.16
N THR A 59 4.60 -0.53 1.15
CA THR A 59 4.72 -0.88 2.58
C THR A 59 3.70 -1.95 2.96
N TRP A 60 2.47 -1.83 2.48
CA TRP A 60 1.41 -2.80 2.72
C TRP A 60 1.77 -4.18 2.15
N LEU A 61 2.37 -4.21 0.96
CA LEU A 61 2.90 -5.43 0.34
C LEU A 61 4.13 -5.98 1.09
N ASN A 62 5.09 -5.14 1.48
CA ASN A 62 6.28 -5.61 2.19
C ASN A 62 5.95 -6.29 3.52
N GLN A 63 4.96 -5.75 4.24
CA GLN A 63 4.50 -6.26 5.51
C GLN A 63 3.56 -7.47 5.40
N GLY A 64 3.19 -7.92 4.19
CA GLY A 64 2.35 -9.10 4.07
C GLY A 64 0.92 -8.89 4.55
N ARG A 65 0.43 -7.64 4.59
CA ARG A 65 -0.82 -7.27 5.29
C ARG A 65 -2.09 -7.92 4.73
N TRP A 66 -2.06 -8.45 3.52
CA TRP A 66 -3.17 -9.25 3.00
C TRP A 66 -3.39 -10.57 3.76
N LYS A 67 -2.37 -11.05 4.49
CA LYS A 67 -2.45 -12.22 5.37
C LYS A 67 -2.91 -11.87 6.78
N ASP A 68 -2.85 -10.59 7.13
CA ASP A 68 -3.12 -10.08 8.47
C ASP A 68 -4.53 -9.48 8.55
N ASP A 69 -5.19 -9.65 9.68
CA ASP A 69 -6.57 -9.21 9.84
C ASP A 69 -6.62 -7.84 10.57
N PRO A 70 -7.21 -6.79 9.96
CA PRO A 70 -7.15 -5.43 10.50
C PRO A 70 -7.83 -5.30 11.87
N GLU A 71 -8.72 -6.23 12.23
CA GLU A 71 -9.38 -6.29 13.54
C GLU A 71 -8.42 -6.70 14.68
N GLN A 72 -7.45 -7.57 14.40
CA GLN A 72 -6.42 -8.02 15.35
C GLN A 72 -5.39 -6.91 15.65
N ALA A 73 -5.17 -5.98 14.71
CA ALA A 73 -4.30 -4.82 14.90
C ALA A 73 -4.81 -3.81 15.96
N ARG A 74 -5.99 -4.04 16.55
CA ARG A 74 -6.55 -3.27 17.67
C ARG A 74 -5.85 -3.54 19.01
N GLN A 75 -5.17 -4.68 19.18
CA GLN A 75 -4.60 -5.06 20.49
C GLN A 75 -3.09 -4.82 20.66
N ILE A 76 -2.36 -4.52 19.59
CA ILE A 76 -0.88 -4.37 19.63
C ILE A 76 -0.41 -2.91 19.72
N SER A 77 -1.31 -1.96 20.03
CA SER A 77 -0.97 -0.53 20.13
C SER A 77 -0.36 -0.10 21.47
N SER A 78 -0.01 -0.99 22.40
CA SER A 78 0.58 -0.59 23.69
C SER A 78 2.07 -0.84 23.89
N SER A 79 2.83 -1.42 22.95
CA SER A 79 4.28 -1.49 23.12
C SER A 79 5.04 -1.67 21.81
N ALA A 80 6.14 -0.93 21.66
CA ALA A 80 7.10 -0.93 20.56
C ALA A 80 6.76 -0.10 19.30
N HIS A 81 6.82 1.22 19.48
CA HIS A 81 7.28 2.18 18.47
C HIS A 81 8.66 1.76 17.90
N LYS A 82 8.69 1.10 16.74
CA LYS A 82 9.75 1.28 15.73
C LYS A 82 9.12 1.18 14.35
N THR A 83 9.33 2.22 13.55
CA THR A 83 8.89 2.40 12.14
C THR A 83 7.58 3.15 11.91
N ALA A 84 7.29 4.15 12.76
CA ALA A 84 6.43 5.28 12.40
C ALA A 84 7.29 6.46 11.89
N LEU A 85 7.95 6.33 10.74
CA LEU A 85 8.64 7.48 10.11
C LEU A 85 8.96 7.21 8.63
N ALA A 86 8.08 7.60 7.70
CA ALA A 86 8.43 8.01 6.32
C ALA A 86 7.17 8.35 5.49
N ALA A 87 6.19 9.06 6.04
CA ALA A 87 4.99 9.49 5.30
C ALA A 87 4.81 11.02 5.30
N LYS A 88 5.92 11.76 5.26
CA LYS A 88 5.94 13.19 4.91
C LYS A 88 7.13 13.45 3.99
N ARG A 89 6.86 14.12 2.86
CA ARG A 89 7.79 14.67 1.83
C ARG A 89 8.09 13.82 0.59
N LEU A 90 7.11 13.51 -0.27
CA LEU A 90 7.46 13.20 -1.67
C LEU A 90 6.38 13.44 -2.73
N ILE A 91 5.48 14.39 -2.51
CA ILE A 91 4.61 14.86 -3.60
C ILE A 91 4.57 16.37 -3.57
N GLU A 92 5.65 16.97 -4.04
CA GLU A 92 5.49 18.22 -4.76
C GLU A 92 6.56 18.32 -5.84
N ARG A 93 6.09 18.76 -7.00
CA ARG A 93 6.83 19.23 -8.17
C ARG A 93 7.39 18.20 -9.15
N LYS A 94 6.50 17.74 -10.03
CA LYS A 94 6.86 17.58 -11.44
C LYS A 94 5.64 17.82 -12.31
N GLU A 95 5.44 19.07 -12.74
CA GLU A 95 4.74 19.47 -13.97
C GLU A 95 5.07 20.96 -14.21
N GLY A 96 5.46 21.30 -15.46
CA GLY A 96 5.86 22.63 -15.95
C GLY A 96 7.38 22.73 -16.17
N GLU A 97 7.94 22.78 -17.38
CA GLU A 97 7.41 23.21 -18.68
C GLU A 97 8.30 22.66 -19.81
N SER A 98 7.67 22.36 -20.95
CA SER A 98 8.29 22.10 -22.26
C SER A 98 8.64 23.41 -22.99
N GLY A 99 9.56 23.32 -23.95
CA GLY A 99 9.80 24.31 -25.01
C GLY A 99 11.10 25.09 -24.79
N GLY A 100 12.03 25.26 -25.72
CA GLY A 100 12.05 25.13 -27.17
C GLY A 100 13.11 26.12 -27.66
N GLY A 101 13.91 25.76 -28.67
CA GLY A 101 14.95 26.60 -29.27
C GLY A 101 16.28 25.90 -29.44
#